data_AF-A0AAV2DHY5-F1
#
_entry.id   AF-A0AAV2DHY5-F1
#
_cell.length_a   1.000
_cell.length_b   1.000
_cell.length_c   1.000
_cell.angle_alpha   90.00
_cell.angle_beta   90.00
_cell.angle_gamma   90.00
#
_symmetry.space_group_name_H-M   'P 1'
#
loop_
_entity.id
_entity.type
_entity.pdbx_description
1 polymer ?
#
loop_
_entity_poly.entity_id
_entity_poly.type
_entity_poly.pdbx_seq_one_letter_code
_entity_poly.pdbx_strand_id
1 'polypeptide(L)' 'MNAIRSSSASSSSGFQMPLHYPRFKKKDYETMPEWRLDCLLKEYGLPVVGDADEKRKFAMGAFLWPSEQ' A
#
# COMPACT_ATOMS: atom_id res chain seq x y z
N MET A 1 17.20 46.38 4.97
CA MET A 1 16.27 45.44 5.62
C MET A 1 15.85 44.42 4.56
N ASN A 2 16.38 43.20 4.64
CA ASN A 2 16.30 42.20 3.59
C ASN A 2 15.17 41.22 3.91
N ALA A 3 14.17 41.10 3.04
CA ALA A 3 13.17 40.04 3.15
C ALA A 3 13.34 39.08 1.97
N ILE A 4 14.18 38.06 2.18
CA ILE A 4 14.21 36.85 1.38
C ILE A 4 12.88 36.13 1.65
N ARG A 5 11.93 36.22 0.73
CA ARG A 5 10.68 35.43 0.79
C ARG A 5 11.04 33.98 0.56
N SER A 6 10.99 33.23 1.66
CA SER A 6 11.21 31.81 1.78
C SER A 6 10.38 31.00 0.77
N SER A 7 11.05 29.97 0.27
CA SER A 7 10.64 28.95 -0.68
C SER A 7 9.23 28.42 -0.42
N SER A 8 8.36 28.49 -1.43
CA SER A 8 7.18 27.63 -1.48
C SER A 8 7.66 26.19 -1.68
N ALA A 9 7.81 25.47 -0.57
CA ALA A 9 7.94 24.02 -0.59
C ALA A 9 6.63 23.45 -1.15
N SER A 10 6.58 23.32 -2.47
CA SER A 10 5.66 22.40 -3.14
C SER A 10 5.98 21.01 -2.59
N SER A 11 5.22 20.57 -1.61
CA SER A 11 5.22 19.20 -1.13
C SER A 11 4.72 18.32 -2.27
N SER A 12 5.63 17.97 -3.17
CA SER A 12 5.45 16.93 -4.17
C SER A 12 5.41 15.60 -3.43
N SER A 13 4.25 15.27 -2.86
CA SER A 13 3.90 13.91 -2.49
C SER A 13 3.67 13.12 -3.77
N GLY A 14 4.75 12.89 -4.52
CA GLY A 14 4.76 11.96 -5.63
C GLY A 14 4.41 10.58 -5.09
N PHE A 15 3.53 9.87 -5.78
CA PHE A 15 3.29 8.47 -5.52
C PHE A 15 4.61 7.72 -5.80
N GLN A 16 5.39 7.46 -4.74
CA GLN A 16 6.59 6.63 -4.88
C GLN A 16 6.12 5.22 -5.12
N MET A 17 6.34 4.73 -6.34
CA MET A 17 6.07 3.34 -6.68
C MET A 17 7.00 2.48 -5.80
N PRO A 18 6.49 1.67 -4.86
CA PRO A 18 7.34 0.84 -4.03
C PRO A 18 8.00 -0.19 -4.92
N LEU A 19 9.34 -0.16 -5.01
CA LEU A 19 10.12 -1.17 -5.75
C LEU A 19 9.94 -2.57 -5.15
N HIS A 20 9.53 -2.65 -3.88
CA HIS A 20 9.19 -3.89 -3.21
C HIS A 20 7.72 -4.19 -3.44
N TYR A 21 7.41 -5.01 -4.44
CA TYR A 21 6.11 -5.67 -4.48
C TYR A 21 6.09 -6.80 -3.45
N PRO A 22 4.96 -7.06 -2.78
CA PRO A 22 4.91 -8.13 -1.80
C PRO A 22 5.00 -9.46 -2.55
N ARG A 23 6.14 -10.16 -2.42
CA ARG A 23 6.34 -11.53 -2.96
C ARG A 23 5.72 -12.58 -2.05
N PHE A 24 4.59 -12.26 -1.44
CA PHE A 24 3.79 -13.24 -0.71
C PHE A 24 3.16 -14.20 -1.72
N LYS A 25 2.61 -15.34 -1.27
CA LYS A 25 1.75 -16.22 -2.06
C LYS A 25 0.31 -16.08 -1.57
N LYS A 26 -0.67 -16.57 -2.34
CA LYS A 26 -2.09 -16.59 -1.93
C LYS A 26 -2.29 -17.14 -0.50
N LYS A 27 -1.62 -18.26 -0.17
CA LYS A 27 -1.63 -18.87 1.16
C LYS A 27 -1.10 -17.98 2.27
N ASP A 28 -0.10 -17.15 1.97
CA ASP A 28 0.42 -16.19 2.95
C ASP A 28 -0.65 -15.16 3.31
N TYR A 29 -1.45 -14.68 2.36
CA TYR A 29 -2.54 -13.72 2.67
C TYR A 29 -3.69 -14.37 3.44
N GLU A 30 -4.02 -15.64 3.15
CA GLU A 30 -5.04 -16.38 3.90
C GLU A 30 -4.68 -16.51 5.39
N THR A 31 -3.39 -16.68 5.69
CA THR A 31 -2.89 -16.79 7.07
C THR A 31 -2.41 -15.47 7.66
N MET A 32 -2.33 -14.41 6.84
CA MET A 32 -1.85 -13.10 7.25
C MET A 32 -2.84 -12.45 8.22
N PRO A 33 -2.43 -12.09 9.45
CA PRO A 33 -3.31 -11.46 10.41
C PRO A 33 -3.72 -10.06 9.93
N GLU A 34 -4.85 -9.56 10.44
CA GLU A 34 -5.43 -8.29 9.98
C GLU A 34 -4.45 -7.11 10.05
N TRP A 35 -3.70 -6.99 11.15
CA TRP A 35 -2.73 -5.90 11.33
C TRP A 35 -1.66 -5.86 10.23
N ARG A 36 -1.29 -7.02 9.67
CA ARG A 36 -0.33 -7.11 8.55
C ARG A 36 -0.97 -6.59 7.27
N LEU A 37 -2.24 -6.93 7.02
CA LEU A 37 -2.99 -6.45 5.85
C LEU A 37 -3.25 -4.95 5.94
N ASP A 38 -3.56 -4.45 7.13
CA ASP A 38 -3.77 -3.03 7.39
C ASP A 38 -2.51 -2.22 7.08
N CYS A 39 -1.37 -2.64 7.64
CA CYS A 39 -0.07 -2.05 7.33
C CYS A 39 0.27 -2.16 5.84
N LEU A 40 0.03 -3.32 5.22
CA LEU A 40 0.29 -3.53 3.80
C LEU A 40 -0.53 -2.57 2.95
N LEU A 41 -1.86 -2.61 3.06
CA LEU A 41 -2.75 -1.74 2.28
C LEU A 41 -2.40 -0.27 2.49
N LYS A 42 -2.11 0.15 3.72
CA LYS A 42 -1.68 1.52 4.04
C LYS A 42 -0.35 1.90 3.38
N GLU A 43 0.63 1.01 3.34
CA GLU A 43 1.93 1.22 2.69
C GLU A 43 1.80 1.41 1.17
N TYR A 44 0.85 0.69 0.54
CA TYR A 44 0.53 0.85 -0.88
C TYR A 44 -0.50 1.95 -1.17
N GLY A 45 -0.95 2.70 -0.15
CA GLY A 45 -1.99 3.73 -0.31
C GLY A 45 -3.36 3.18 -0.74
N LEU A 46 -3.62 1.91 -0.44
CA LEU A 46 -4.88 1.22 -0.72
C LEU A 46 -5.91 1.45 0.41
N PRO A 47 -7.21 1.46 0.09
CA PRO A 47 -8.26 1.65 1.08
C PRO A 47 -8.30 0.47 2.07
N VAL A 48 -8.18 0.78 3.35
CA VAL A 48 -8.25 -0.20 4.44
C VAL A 48 -9.66 -0.21 5.02
N VAL A 49 -10.61 -0.72 4.24
CA VAL A 49 -12.05 -0.67 4.55
C VAL A 49 -12.61 -2.09 4.59
N GLY A 50 -13.50 -2.35 5.55
CA GLY A 50 -14.12 -3.66 5.76
C GLY A 50 -13.41 -4.52 6.81
N ASP A 51 -13.90 -5.74 6.97
CA ASP A 51 -13.34 -6.74 7.91
C ASP A 51 -12.01 -7.33 7.39
N ALA A 52 -11.29 -8.08 8.22
CA ALA A 52 -10.05 -8.75 7.85
C ALA A 52 -10.21 -9.60 6.57
N ASP A 53 -11.33 -10.31 6.41
CA ASP A 53 -11.62 -11.11 5.21
C ASP A 53 -11.79 -10.26 3.94
N GLU A 54 -12.45 -9.10 4.06
CA GLU A 54 -12.61 -8.15 2.96
C GLU A 54 -11.27 -7.52 2.57
N LYS A 55 -10.47 -7.10 3.56
CA LYS A 55 -9.11 -6.61 3.37
C LYS A 55 -8.24 -7.65 2.67
N ARG A 56 -8.37 -8.94 3.03
CA ARG A 56 -7.68 -10.06 2.36
C ARG A 56 -8.10 -10.18 0.90
N LYS A 57 -9.41 -10.27 0.63
CA LYS A 57 -9.93 -10.39 -0.74
C LYS A 57 -9.52 -9.21 -1.61
N PHE A 58 -9.59 -8.00 -1.06
CA PHE A 58 -9.17 -6.79 -1.74
C PHE A 58 -7.67 -6.80 -2.02
N ALA A 59 -6.83 -7.09 -1.03
CA ALA A 59 -5.39 -7.20 -1.21
C ALA A 59 -5.05 -8.30 -2.23
N MET A 60 -5.68 -9.46 -2.14
CA MET A 60 -5.53 -10.55 -3.10
C MET A 60 -6.04 -10.19 -4.51
N GLY A 61 -6.94 -9.23 -4.68
CA GLY A 61 -7.32 -8.72 -6.00
C GLY A 61 -6.40 -7.61 -6.51
N ALA A 62 -5.92 -6.75 -5.61
CA ALA A 62 -5.08 -5.59 -5.91
C ALA A 62 -3.62 -5.98 -6.19
N PHE A 63 -3.11 -6.98 -5.47
CA PHE A 63 -1.80 -7.56 -5.74
C PHE A 63 -1.97 -8.57 -6.88
N LEU A 64 -1.54 -8.18 -8.08
CA LEU A 64 -1.62 -9.00 -9.28
C LEU A 64 -0.68 -10.19 -9.09
N TRP A 65 -1.24 -11.31 -8.63
CA TRP A 65 -0.54 -12.57 -8.62
C TRP A 65 -0.22 -12.91 -10.07
N PRO A 66 1.01 -13.33 -10.40
CA PRO A 66 1.17 -14.13 -11.59
C PRO A 66 0.33 -15.38 -11.33
N SER A 67 -0.89 -15.39 -11.86
CA SER A 67 -1.65 -16.62 -12.00
C SER A 67 -0.73 -17.55 -12.77
N GLU A 68 -0.36 -18.67 -12.15
CA GLU A 68 0.07 -19.83 -12.92
C GLU A 68 -1.01 -20.05 -13.98
N GLN A 69 -0.65 -19.78 -15.24
CA GLN A 69 -1.41 -20.27 -16.40
C GLN A 69 -1.21 -21.78 -16.52
#